data_AF-A0A956WF22-F1
#
_entry.id   AF-A0A956WF22-F1
#
_cell.length_a   1.000
_cell.length_b   1.000
_cell.length_c   1.000
_cell.angle_alpha   90.00
_cell.angle_beta   90.00
_cell.angle_gamma   90.00
#
_symmetry.space_group_name_H-M   'P 1'
#
loop_
_entity.id
_entity.type
_entity.pdbx_description
1 polymer ?
#
loop_
_entity_poly.entity_id
_entity_poly.type
_entity_poly.pdbx_seq_one_letter_code
_entity_poly.pdbx_strand_id
1 'polypeptide(L)' 'GAGRDVGSILVDGFVRGVWKLETTKPAATLRVQMFAGCPEAAATEIAAEGARLLAFLADTAETRDIVFGAIG' A
#
# COMPACT_ATOMS: atom_id res chain seq x y z
N GLY A 1 -11.42 14.78 1.71
CA GLY A 1 -11.08 15.14 3.10
C GLY A 1 -9.68 14.63 3.38
N ALA A 2 -8.77 15.50 3.78
CA ALA A 2 -7.39 15.12 4.07
C ALA A 2 -7.34 14.14 5.25
N GLY A 3 -6.76 12.95 5.03
CA GLY A 3 -6.21 12.12 6.11
C GLY A 3 -7.06 10.94 6.62
N ARG A 4 -7.56 10.04 5.77
CA ARG A 4 -8.21 8.81 6.27
C ARG A 4 -7.72 7.46 5.72
N ASP A 5 -6.99 7.44 4.61
CA ASP A 5 -6.57 6.17 4.01
C ASP A 5 -5.10 5.88 4.38
N VAL A 6 -4.84 5.78 5.68
CA VAL A 6 -3.55 5.34 6.24
C VAL A 6 -3.80 4.13 7.12
N GLY A 7 -2.95 3.12 7.00
CA GLY A 7 -3.02 1.92 7.83
C GLY A 7 -1.64 1.30 8.06
N SER A 8 -1.63 0.20 8.80
CA SER A 8 -0.41 -0.54 9.09
C SER A 8 -0.18 -1.67 8.10
N ILE A 9 1.09 -1.95 7.80
CA ILE A 9 1.50 -3.21 7.17
C ILE A 9 1.86 -4.19 8.28
N LEU A 10 1.22 -5.35 8.25
CA LEU A 10 1.49 -6.46 9.16
C LEU A 10 2.23 -7.56 8.43
N VAL A 11 3.33 -8.04 9.01
CA VAL A 11 4.04 -9.26 8.57
C VAL A 11 4.13 -10.16 9.78
N ASP A 12 3.61 -11.39 9.66
CA ASP A 12 3.51 -12.36 10.75
C ASP A 12 2.83 -11.79 12.01
N GLY A 13 1.82 -10.93 11.83
CA GLY A 13 1.06 -10.30 12.91
C GLY A 13 1.74 -9.09 13.56
N PHE A 14 2.91 -8.69 13.10
CA PHE A 14 3.64 -7.53 13.64
C PHE A 14 3.62 -6.35 12.67
N VAL A 15 3.49 -5.14 13.23
CA VAL A 15 3.63 -3.91 12.44
C VAL A 15 5.06 -3.80 11.92
N ARG A 16 5.20 -3.72 10.60
CA ARG A 16 6.49 -3.56 9.90
C ARG A 16 6.54 -2.34 9.00
N GLY A 17 5.45 -1.61 8.89
CA GLY A 17 5.37 -0.43 8.05
C GLY A 17 4.00 0.20 8.11
N VAL A 18 3.84 1.21 7.26
CA VAL A 18 2.58 1.90 7.03
C VAL A 18 2.25 1.88 5.54
N TRP A 19 0.99 2.07 5.22
CA TRP A 19 0.56 2.32 3.86
C TRP A 19 -0.31 3.57 3.80
N LYS A 20 -0.35 4.17 2.62
CA LYS A 20 -1.24 5.29 2.31
C LYS A 20 -1.83 5.12 0.92
N LEU A 21 -3.12 5.39 0.76
CA LEU A 21 -3.73 5.53 -0.55
C LEU A 21 -3.60 6.98 -1.04
N GLU A 22 -3.10 7.14 -2.25
CA GLU A 22 -3.09 8.41 -2.97
C GLU A 22 -3.95 8.27 -4.22
N THR A 23 -4.97 9.11 -4.34
CA THR A 23 -5.85 9.14 -5.50
C THR A 23 -5.64 10.44 -6.27
N THR A 24 -5.40 10.33 -7.56
CA THR A 24 -5.36 11.46 -8.49
C THR A 24 -5.96 10.96 -9.79
N LYS A 25 -7.20 11.38 -10.09
CA LYS A 25 -7.92 10.87 -11.26
C LYS A 25 -7.07 11.02 -12.54
N PRO A 26 -6.98 9.98 -13.37
CA PRO A 26 -7.73 8.72 -13.32
C PRO A 26 -7.07 7.58 -12.51
N ALA A 27 -6.00 7.85 -11.74
CA ALA A 27 -5.15 6.86 -11.09
C ALA A 27 -5.34 6.77 -9.56
N ALA A 28 -4.97 5.61 -9.02
CA ALA A 28 -4.79 5.38 -7.58
C ALA A 28 -3.47 4.65 -7.30
N THR A 29 -2.75 5.08 -6.27
CA THR A 29 -1.48 4.49 -5.86
C THR A 29 -1.51 4.14 -4.39
N LEU A 30 -1.19 2.88 -4.07
CA LEU A 30 -0.92 2.44 -2.72
C LEU A 30 0.58 2.61 -2.44
N ARG A 31 0.94 3.57 -1.59
CA ARG A 31 2.31 3.72 -1.10
C ARG A 31 2.50 2.81 0.09
N VAL A 32 3.49 1.93 0.00
CA VAL A 32 3.93 1.05 1.09
C VAL A 32 5.27 1.56 1.60
N GLN A 33 5.34 1.85 2.89
CA GLN A 33 6.57 2.31 3.56
C GLN A 33 6.94 1.35 4.68
N MET A 34 8.03 0.62 4.49
CA MET A 34 8.53 -0.34 5.47
C MET A 34 9.50 0.35 6.45
N PHE A 35 9.41 0.00 7.73
CA PHE A 35 10.29 0.53 8.79
C PHE A 35 11.70 -0.06 8.75
N ALA A 36 11.85 -1.23 8.13
CA ALA A 36 13.12 -1.91 7.90
C ALA A 36 13.11 -2.55 6.50
N GLY A 37 14.18 -3.24 6.13
CA GLY A 37 14.23 -3.99 4.87
C GLY A 37 13.04 -4.94 4.71
N CYS A 38 12.54 -5.06 3.49
CA CYS A 38 11.42 -5.94 3.13
C CYS A 38 11.98 -7.20 2.47
N PRO A 39 11.86 -8.40 3.09
CA PRO A 39 12.17 -9.64 2.41
C PRO A 39 11.30 -9.79 1.15
N GLU A 40 11.87 -10.37 0.08
CA GLU A 40 11.19 -10.50 -1.22
C GLU A 40 9.85 -11.26 -1.12
N ALA A 41 9.80 -12.31 -0.29
CA ALA A 41 8.57 -13.05 -0.02
C ALA A 41 7.48 -12.15 0.59
N ALA A 42 7.84 -11.35 1.59
CA ALA A 42 6.90 -10.41 2.21
C ALA A 42 6.46 -9.33 1.22
N ALA A 43 7.36 -8.82 0.36
CA ALA A 43 7.01 -7.83 -0.65
C ALA A 43 5.97 -8.38 -1.65
N THR A 44 6.11 -9.65 -2.04
CA THR A 44 5.17 -10.33 -2.95
C THR A 44 3.78 -10.47 -2.31
N GLU A 45 3.72 -10.89 -1.05
CA GLU A 45 2.46 -11.01 -0.31
C GLU A 45 1.79 -9.66 -0.08
N ILE A 46 2.57 -8.65 0.30
CA ILE A 46 2.10 -7.26 0.46
C ILE A 46 1.54 -6.73 -0.86
N ALA A 47 2.20 -6.99 -1.99
CA ALA A 47 1.72 -6.56 -3.30
C ALA A 47 0.39 -7.22 -3.69
N ALA A 48 0.25 -8.53 -3.44
CA ALA A 48 -0.97 -9.26 -3.72
C ALA A 48 -2.16 -8.76 -2.89
N GLU A 49 -1.95 -8.50 -1.60
CA GLU A 49 -2.98 -7.92 -0.72
C GLU A 49 -3.27 -6.46 -1.08
N GLY A 50 -2.23 -5.67 -1.36
CA GLY A 50 -2.37 -4.28 -1.78
C GLY A 50 -3.19 -4.12 -3.06
N ALA A 51 -3.08 -5.06 -4.00
CA ALA A 51 -3.87 -5.07 -5.23
C ALA A 51 -5.36 -5.30 -4.94
N ARG A 52 -5.69 -6.20 -4.01
CA ARG A 52 -7.07 -6.41 -3.53
C ARG A 52 -7.61 -5.17 -2.84
N LEU A 53 -6.79 -4.54 -1.99
CA LEU A 53 -7.14 -3.30 -1.30
C LEU A 53 -7.41 -2.15 -2.28
N LEU A 54 -6.58 -1.99 -3.31
CA LEU A 54 -6.79 -0.98 -4.36
C LEU A 54 -8.06 -1.24 -5.17
N ALA A 55 -8.36 -2.50 -5.49
CA ALA A 55 -9.60 -2.84 -6.18
C ALA A 55 -10.84 -2.50 -5.33
N PHE A 56 -10.73 -2.61 -4.01
CA PHE A 56 -11.79 -2.27 -3.06
C PHE A 56 -11.95 -0.75 -2.84
N LEU A 57 -10.84 -0.04 -2.59
CA LEU A 57 -10.88 1.39 -2.24
C LEU A 57 -10.96 2.32 -3.46
N ALA A 58 -10.49 1.88 -4.61
CA ALA A 58 -10.37 2.67 -5.83
C ALA A 58 -10.98 1.95 -7.04
N ASP A 59 -12.19 1.43 -6.87
CA ASP A 59 -12.97 0.68 -7.87
C ASP A 59 -13.18 1.45 -9.19
N THR A 60 -13.19 2.79 -9.12
CA THR A 60 -13.36 3.71 -10.27
C THR A 60 -12.04 4.21 -10.88
N ALA A 61 -10.88 3.88 -10.31
CA ALA A 61 -9.60 4.26 -10.91
C ALA A 61 -9.31 3.39 -12.14
N GLU A 62 -8.88 4.03 -13.23
CA GLU A 62 -8.49 3.36 -14.48
C GLU A 62 -7.15 2.65 -14.33
N THR A 63 -6.23 3.25 -13.57
CA THR A 63 -4.93 2.68 -13.25
C THR A 63 -4.74 2.55 -11.74
N ARG A 64 -4.11 1.45 -11.32
CA ARG A 64 -3.86 1.11 -9.92
C ARG A 64 -2.42 0.64 -9.77
N ASP A 65 -1.64 1.35 -8.97
CA ASP A 65 -0.22 1.08 -8.77
C ASP A 65 0.10 0.83 -7.29
N ILE A 66 1.14 0.03 -7.04
CA ILE A 66 1.69 -0.19 -5.70
C ILE A 66 3.17 0.22 -5.74
N VAL A 67 3.57 1.10 -4.83
CA VAL A 67 4.94 1.61 -4.77
C VAL A 67 5.52 1.33 -3.40
N PHE A 68 6.63 0.60 -3.36
CA PHE A 68 7.41 0.37 -2.16
C PHE A 68 8.46 1.47 -2.00
N GLY A 69 8.58 2.01 -0.80
CA GLY A 69 9.63 2.95 -0.42
C GLY A 69 10.14 2.68 0.99
N ALA A 70 11.31 3.24 1.30
CA ALA A 70 11.77 3.36 2.67
C ALA A 70 11.11 4.57 3.35
N ILE A 71 11.01 4.54 4.68
CA ILE A 71 10.84 5.79 5.43
C ILE A 71 12.14 6.58 5.31
N GLY A 72 12.05 7.79 4.78
CA GLY A 72 13.12 8.80 4.84
C GLY A 72 13.04 9.60 6.14
#